data_AF-A0A3B4XLD5-F1
#
_entry.id   AF-A0A3B4XLD5-F1
#
_cell.length_a   1.000
_cell.length_b   1.000
_cell.length_c   1.000
_cell.angle_alpha   90.00
_cell.angle_beta   90.00
_cell.angle_gamma   90.00
#
_symmetry.space_group_name_H-M   'P 1'
#
loop_
_entity.id
_entity.type
_entity.pdbx_description
1 polymer ?
#
loop_
_entity_poly.entity_id
_entity_poly.type
_entity_poly.pdbx_seq_one_letter_code
_entity_poly.pdbx_strand_id
1 'polypeptide(L)'
;MGRLVSGTTVQQIIKACASSSLCPAAGSQTFSVNLGFTSTVISALCCSTNNCNSDTQSFPAVPSNNSLQCFSCDSALATNCTTRINCRGVEDRCFQTNVTVGSNSTSFFGCASESWCVALAKLERHNIANVTIETDCCKTNLCNSVTTVTASSGMIHLLLGLLVFLSIKT
;
A
#
# COMPACT_ATOMS: atom_id res chain seq x y z
N MET A 1 4.44 13.05 3.76
CA MET A 1 5.56 12.53 4.59
C MET A 1 5.40 11.06 4.77
N GLY A 2 6.25 10.24 4.15
CA GLY A 2 6.18 8.78 4.27
C GLY A 2 7.34 8.26 5.11
N ARG A 3 7.06 7.30 5.98
CA ARG A 3 8.05 6.44 6.63
C ARG A 3 7.93 5.05 6.01
N LEU A 4 8.98 4.57 5.36
CA LEU A 4 9.12 3.18 4.89
C LEU A 4 9.84 2.37 5.98
N VAL A 5 9.35 1.17 6.30
CA VAL A 5 9.98 0.24 7.25
C VAL A 5 10.15 -1.12 6.59
N SER A 6 11.38 -1.43 6.19
CA SER A 6 11.86 -2.77 5.84
C SER A 6 13.30 -2.89 6.33
N GLY A 7 13.51 -3.48 7.52
CA GLY A 7 14.84 -3.67 8.15
C GLY A 7 15.60 -2.40 8.55
N THR A 8 15.43 -1.32 7.79
CA THR A 8 15.96 0.02 7.97
C THR A 8 14.79 0.99 7.82
N THR A 9 14.63 1.91 8.78
CA THR A 9 13.62 2.97 8.68
C THR A 9 14.12 4.02 7.71
N VAL A 10 13.43 4.21 6.58
CA VAL A 10 13.71 5.29 5.62
C VAL A 10 12.63 6.35 5.77
N GLN A 11 13.05 7.58 6.05
CA GLN A 11 12.19 8.74 6.20
C GLN A 11 12.31 9.64 4.99
N GLN A 12 11.19 10.05 4.41
CA GLN A 12 11.17 10.90 3.21
C GLN A 12 10.16 12.03 3.32
N ILE A 13 10.59 13.19 2.82
CA ILE A 13 9.77 14.40 2.69
C ILE A 13 9.61 14.69 1.20
N ILE A 14 8.37 14.71 0.75
CA ILE A 14 8.00 14.98 -0.64
C ILE A 14 7.06 16.18 -0.63
N LYS A 15 7.40 17.21 -1.39
CA LYS A 15 6.60 18.40 -1.66
C LYS A 15 6.33 18.44 -3.15
N ALA A 16 5.12 18.09 -3.55
CA ALA A 16 4.72 18.01 -4.94
C ALA A 16 3.21 18.25 -5.08
N CYS A 17 2.76 18.43 -6.32
CA CYS A 17 1.35 18.29 -6.64
C CYS A 17 0.93 16.82 -6.46
N ALA A 18 -0.28 16.59 -5.97
CA ALA A 18 -0.85 15.26 -5.80
C ALA A 18 -2.15 15.13 -6.59
N SER A 19 -2.42 13.92 -7.10
CA SER A 19 -3.71 13.58 -7.69
C SER A 19 -4.82 13.58 -6.62
N SER A 20 -6.07 13.68 -7.07
CA SER A 20 -7.25 13.57 -6.20
C SER A 20 -7.44 12.17 -5.58
N SER A 21 -6.65 11.18 -5.99
CA SER A 21 -6.58 9.88 -5.30
C SER A 21 -5.83 9.96 -3.98
N LEU A 22 -4.75 10.76 -3.91
CA LEU A 22 -3.96 10.98 -2.70
C LEU A 22 -4.44 12.22 -1.91
N CYS A 23 -4.96 13.24 -2.59
CA CYS A 23 -5.52 14.43 -1.98
C CYS A 23 -6.98 14.63 -2.39
N PRO A 24 -7.92 13.82 -1.86
CA PRO A 24 -9.33 13.94 -2.18
C PRO A 24 -9.97 15.22 -1.62
N ALA A 25 -9.40 15.78 -0.53
CA ALA A 25 -9.82 17.02 0.09
C ALA A 25 -8.60 17.74 0.68
N ALA A 26 -8.73 19.04 0.95
CA ALA A 26 -7.74 19.78 1.71
C ALA A 26 -7.73 19.33 3.18
N GLY A 27 -6.55 19.35 3.81
CA GLY A 27 -6.36 18.91 5.18
C GLY A 27 -5.40 17.73 5.31
N SER A 28 -5.35 17.16 6.51
CA SER A 28 -4.43 16.08 6.85
C SER A 28 -5.01 14.73 6.45
N GLN A 29 -4.26 13.99 5.64
CA GLN A 29 -4.55 12.64 5.19
C GLN A 29 -3.49 11.70 5.77
N THR A 30 -3.92 10.60 6.40
CA THR A 30 -3.00 9.54 6.81
C THR A 30 -3.25 8.31 5.96
N PHE A 31 -2.19 7.74 5.39
CA PHE A 31 -2.19 6.47 4.70
C PHE A 31 -1.29 5.50 5.45
N SER A 32 -1.75 4.28 5.67
CA SER A 32 -0.96 3.23 6.30
C SER A 32 -1.16 1.93 5.56
N VAL A 33 -0.07 1.19 5.37
CA VAL A 33 -0.08 -0.14 4.79
C VAL A 33 0.98 -1.00 5.46
N ASN A 34 0.66 -2.26 5.73
CA ASN A 34 1.56 -3.23 6.31
C ASN A 34 1.43 -4.57 5.59
N LEU A 35 2.46 -4.94 4.82
CA LEU A 35 2.57 -6.18 4.05
C LEU A 35 3.14 -7.35 4.87
N GLY A 36 3.41 -7.14 6.15
CA GLY A 36 4.11 -8.08 7.03
C GLY A 36 5.63 -7.98 6.92
N PHE A 37 6.19 -8.10 5.71
CA PHE A 37 7.63 -7.95 5.46
C PHE A 37 8.08 -6.50 5.26
N THR A 38 7.15 -5.60 4.96
CA THR A 38 7.38 -4.15 4.88
C THR A 38 6.14 -3.39 5.32
N SER A 39 6.32 -2.22 5.92
CA SER A 39 5.20 -1.35 6.32
C SER A 39 5.52 0.12 6.05
N THR A 40 4.49 0.90 5.76
CA THR A 40 4.61 2.31 5.40
C THR A 40 3.51 3.12 6.05
N VAL A 41 3.87 4.26 6.64
CA VAL A 41 2.93 5.25 7.17
C VAL A 41 3.21 6.59 6.51
N ILE A 42 2.19 7.20 5.91
CA ILE A 42 2.26 8.48 5.23
C ILE A 42 1.34 9.48 5.91
N SER A 43 1.86 10.59 6.40
CA SER A 43 1.11 11.79 6.79
C SER A 43 1.23 12.83 5.67
N ALA A 44 0.14 13.16 5.00
CA ALA A 44 0.09 14.11 3.89
C ALA A 44 -0.80 15.30 4.27
N LEU A 45 -0.28 16.52 4.09
CA LEU A 45 -1.09 17.73 4.17
C LEU A 45 -1.46 18.17 2.75
N CYS A 46 -2.74 18.10 2.43
CA CYS A 46 -3.29 18.45 1.13
C CYS A 46 -3.84 19.87 1.14
N CYS A 47 -3.65 20.60 0.03
CA CYS A 47 -4.09 21.97 -0.13
C CYS A 47 -4.28 22.30 -1.62
N SER A 48 -5.03 23.36 -1.94
CA SER A 48 -5.49 23.68 -3.31
C SER A 48 -5.01 25.02 -3.85
N THR A 49 -4.21 25.77 -3.08
CA THR A 49 -3.66 27.07 -3.50
C THR A 49 -2.21 26.93 -3.95
N ASN A 50 -1.71 27.91 -4.73
CA ASN A 50 -0.33 27.89 -5.19
C ASN A 50 0.65 27.94 -4.02
N ASN A 51 1.72 27.14 -4.08
CA ASN A 51 2.80 27.08 -3.08
C ASN A 51 2.34 26.80 -1.63
N CYS A 52 1.17 26.18 -1.45
CA CYS A 52 0.60 25.88 -0.13
C CYS A 52 1.32 24.77 0.63
N ASN A 53 2.23 24.03 -0.03
CA ASN A 53 3.02 22.94 0.53
C ASN A 53 4.40 23.41 1.03
N SER A 54 4.53 24.68 1.42
CA SER A 54 5.78 25.26 1.93
C SER A 54 6.23 24.64 3.25
N ASP A 55 5.28 24.22 4.08
CA ASP A 55 5.56 23.76 5.43
C ASP A 55 6.19 22.37 5.43
N THR A 56 7.18 22.20 6.30
CA THR A 56 7.80 20.90 6.54
C THR A 56 7.11 20.27 7.75
N GLN A 57 6.40 19.18 7.49
CA GLN A 57 5.68 18.44 8.53
C GLN A 57 6.66 17.54 9.33
N SER A 58 6.21 16.96 10.44
CA SER A 58 6.98 16.01 11.26
C SER A 58 6.71 14.54 10.92
N PHE A 59 7.73 13.69 11.01
CA PHE A 59 7.56 12.29 10.61
C PHE A 59 6.56 11.56 11.51
N PRO A 60 5.66 10.74 10.95
CA PRO A 60 4.76 9.94 11.76
C PRO A 60 5.58 8.96 12.62
N ALA A 61 5.17 8.82 13.89
CA ALA A 61 5.71 7.82 14.80
C ALA A 61 5.41 6.40 14.28
N VAL A 62 6.14 5.38 14.78
CA VAL A 62 5.71 3.99 14.56
C VAL A 62 4.36 3.81 15.25
N PRO A 63 3.30 3.42 14.54
CA PRO A 63 2.04 3.15 15.20
C PRO A 63 2.11 1.84 15.99
N SER A 64 1.48 1.82 17.16
CA SER A 64 1.28 0.60 17.94
C SER A 64 0.32 -0.36 17.23
N ASN A 65 0.40 -1.65 17.57
CA ASN A 65 -0.57 -2.64 17.09
C ASN A 65 -1.99 -2.27 17.56
N ASN A 66 -2.97 -2.47 16.69
CA ASN A 66 -4.39 -2.43 17.00
C ASN A 66 -4.97 -3.86 17.10
N SER A 67 -6.29 -3.99 17.24
CA SER A 67 -6.97 -5.27 17.44
C SER A 67 -7.27 -6.07 16.17
N LEU A 68 -7.06 -5.49 14.98
CA LEU A 68 -7.34 -6.16 13.71
C LEU A 68 -6.15 -7.05 13.32
N GLN A 69 -6.45 -8.27 12.87
CA GLN A 69 -5.49 -9.20 12.31
C GLN A 69 -5.83 -9.51 10.85
N CYS A 70 -4.81 -9.56 10.01
CA CYS A 70 -4.95 -9.86 8.58
C CYS A 70 -3.93 -10.90 8.15
N PHE A 71 -4.22 -11.55 7.03
CA PHE A 71 -3.21 -12.34 6.32
C PHE A 71 -2.23 -11.43 5.60
N SER A 72 -0.98 -11.88 5.49
CA SER A 72 0.12 -11.25 4.76
C SER A 72 1.00 -12.31 4.13
N CYS A 73 1.96 -11.86 3.33
CA CYS A 73 2.95 -12.72 2.70
C CYS A 73 4.27 -12.66 3.50
N ASP A 74 5.07 -13.72 3.47
CA ASP A 74 6.39 -13.72 4.15
C ASP A 74 7.44 -12.88 3.41
N SER A 75 7.24 -12.68 2.11
CA SER A 75 8.08 -11.83 1.27
C SER A 75 7.29 -11.35 0.06
N ALA A 76 7.87 -10.41 -0.69
CA ALA A 76 7.31 -9.96 -1.96
C ALA A 76 7.21 -11.06 -3.04
N LEU A 77 7.86 -12.22 -2.83
CA LEU A 77 7.88 -13.34 -3.77
C LEU A 77 7.16 -14.58 -3.24
N ALA A 78 6.58 -14.48 -2.05
CA ALA A 78 5.83 -15.58 -1.49
C ALA A 78 4.54 -15.77 -2.30
N THR A 79 4.32 -17.00 -2.77
CA THR A 79 3.09 -17.40 -3.46
C THR A 79 1.99 -17.81 -2.48
N ASN A 80 2.35 -18.03 -1.22
CA ASN A 80 1.42 -18.36 -0.14
C ASN A 80 1.44 -17.23 0.89
N CYS A 81 0.29 -16.58 1.07
CA CYS A 81 0.11 -15.45 1.97
C CYS A 81 -0.80 -15.82 3.13
N THR A 82 -0.36 -16.78 3.96
CA THR A 82 -1.10 -17.24 5.15
C THR A 82 -0.56 -16.68 6.47
N THR A 83 0.46 -15.83 6.42
CA THR A 83 1.10 -15.28 7.62
C THR A 83 0.15 -14.30 8.29
N ARG A 84 -0.07 -14.46 9.59
CA ARG A 84 -0.97 -13.58 10.35
C ARG A 84 -0.17 -12.42 10.93
N ILE A 85 -0.62 -11.21 10.69
CA ILE A 85 -0.03 -9.98 11.26
C ILE A 85 -1.08 -9.20 12.03
N ASN A 86 -0.63 -8.49 13.07
CA ASN A 86 -1.44 -7.47 13.73
C ASN A 86 -1.31 -6.16 12.96
N CYS A 87 -2.45 -5.56 12.64
CA CYS A 87 -2.51 -4.23 12.04
C CYS A 87 -2.10 -3.16 13.04
N ARG A 88 -1.78 -1.97 12.55
CA ARG A 88 -1.16 -0.90 13.33
C ARG A 88 -1.89 0.43 13.15
N GLY A 89 -2.03 1.19 14.23
CA GLY A 89 -2.60 2.53 14.20
C GLY A 89 -3.94 2.59 13.46
N VAL A 90 -3.98 3.38 12.39
CA VAL A 90 -5.16 3.65 11.56
C VAL A 90 -5.49 2.56 10.53
N GLU A 91 -4.75 1.46 10.51
CA GLU A 91 -5.04 0.31 9.63
C GLU A 91 -6.31 -0.41 10.10
N ASP A 92 -7.44 -0.04 9.51
CA ASP A 92 -8.78 -0.51 9.87
C ASP A 92 -9.32 -1.62 8.94
N ARG A 93 -8.53 -2.03 7.95
CA ARG A 93 -8.91 -3.00 6.91
C ARG A 93 -7.81 -4.00 6.64
N CYS A 94 -8.20 -5.21 6.30
CA CYS A 94 -7.35 -6.11 5.53
C CYS A 94 -7.51 -5.80 4.06
N PHE A 95 -6.48 -6.12 3.28
CA PHE A 95 -6.57 -6.04 1.82
C PHE A 95 -5.91 -7.23 1.14
N GLN A 96 -6.34 -7.47 -0.09
CA GLN A 96 -5.71 -8.34 -1.07
C GLN A 96 -5.65 -7.58 -2.38
N THR A 97 -4.47 -7.46 -2.98
CA THR A 97 -4.30 -6.86 -4.31
C THR A 97 -3.57 -7.81 -5.25
N ASN A 98 -4.15 -8.09 -6.40
CA ASN A 98 -3.48 -8.75 -7.51
C ASN A 98 -3.01 -7.70 -8.50
N VAL A 99 -1.72 -7.72 -8.81
CA VAL A 99 -1.12 -6.88 -9.86
C VAL A 99 -0.68 -7.79 -10.98
N THR A 100 -1.30 -7.63 -12.14
CA THR A 100 -0.97 -8.38 -13.35
C THR A 100 -0.26 -7.47 -14.35
N VAL A 101 0.94 -7.85 -14.78
CA VAL A 101 1.73 -7.17 -15.82
C VAL A 101 2.01 -8.16 -16.94
N GLY A 102 1.35 -7.97 -18.09
CA GLY A 102 1.37 -8.96 -19.16
C GLY A 102 0.75 -10.29 -18.70
N SER A 103 1.54 -11.38 -18.72
CA SER A 103 1.12 -12.71 -18.25
C SER A 103 1.51 -13.01 -16.80
N ASN A 104 2.18 -12.08 -16.11
CA ASN A 104 2.68 -12.29 -14.76
C ASN A 104 1.73 -11.65 -13.75
N SER A 105 1.31 -12.40 -12.74
CA SER A 105 0.45 -11.91 -11.67
C SER A 105 1.13 -12.10 -10.32
N THR A 106 1.10 -11.06 -9.50
CA THR A 106 1.62 -11.07 -8.13
C THR A 106 0.55 -10.57 -7.18
N SER A 107 0.34 -11.29 -6.09
CA SER A 107 -0.62 -10.92 -5.06
C SER A 107 0.07 -10.34 -3.83
N PHE A 108 -0.53 -9.31 -3.25
CA PHE A 108 -0.12 -8.67 -2.01
C PHE A 108 -1.25 -8.71 -1.00
N PHE A 109 -0.91 -9.04 0.24
CA PHE A 109 -1.85 -9.14 1.34
C PHE A 109 -1.33 -8.34 2.52
N GLY A 110 -2.24 -7.80 3.32
CA GLY A 110 -1.84 -7.16 4.57
C GLY A 110 -2.93 -6.32 5.20
N CYS A 111 -2.48 -5.39 6.03
CA CYS A 111 -3.31 -4.37 6.65
C CYS A 111 -3.22 -3.06 5.87
N ALA A 112 -4.31 -2.31 5.83
CA ALA A 112 -4.42 -1.01 5.17
C ALA A 112 -5.36 -0.08 5.94
N SER A 113 -5.10 1.22 5.85
CA SER A 113 -6.09 2.24 6.20
C SER A 113 -7.11 2.42 5.08
N GLU A 114 -8.33 2.87 5.41
CA GLU A 114 -9.37 3.23 4.42
C GLU A 114 -8.85 4.10 3.26
N SER A 115 -8.06 5.14 3.56
CA SER A 115 -7.49 6.04 2.56
C SER A 115 -6.60 5.32 1.55
N TRP A 116 -5.89 4.27 1.98
CA TRP A 116 -5.06 3.43 1.12
C TRP A 116 -5.92 2.57 0.20
N CYS A 117 -6.94 1.91 0.74
CA CYS A 117 -7.90 1.12 -0.05
C CYS A 117 -8.62 1.96 -1.11
N VAL A 118 -9.06 3.18 -0.75
CA VAL A 118 -9.69 4.11 -1.69
C VAL A 118 -8.71 4.57 -2.77
N ALA A 119 -7.44 4.80 -2.42
CA ALA A 119 -6.42 5.16 -3.39
C ALA A 119 -6.15 4.02 -4.38
N LEU A 120 -6.05 2.78 -3.92
CA LEU A 120 -5.87 1.60 -4.77
C LEU A 120 -7.06 1.40 -5.72
N ALA A 121 -8.29 1.43 -5.22
CA ALA A 121 -9.49 1.31 -6.05
C ALA A 121 -9.57 2.38 -7.17
N LYS A 122 -9.02 3.57 -6.93
CA LYS A 122 -8.91 4.60 -7.97
C LYS A 122 -7.84 4.26 -9.01
N LEU A 123 -6.75 3.60 -8.65
CA LEU A 123 -5.70 3.16 -9.58
C LEU A 123 -6.17 2.05 -10.51
N GLU A 124 -7.05 1.15 -10.08
CA GLU A 124 -7.64 0.11 -10.93
C GLU A 124 -8.36 0.67 -12.15
N ARG A 125 -8.97 1.85 -11.97
CA ARG A 125 -9.68 2.57 -13.03
C ARG A 125 -8.73 3.22 -14.05
N HIS A 126 -7.45 3.31 -13.74
CA HIS A 126 -6.42 3.80 -14.63
C HIS A 126 -5.69 2.61 -15.27
N ASN A 127 -6.20 2.16 -16.41
CA ASN A 127 -5.63 1.06 -17.20
C ASN A 127 -4.31 1.53 -17.85
N ILE A 128 -3.21 1.47 -17.10
CA ILE A 128 -1.88 1.87 -17.57
C ILE A 128 -1.28 0.68 -18.32
N ALA A 129 -1.17 0.80 -19.64
CA ALA A 129 -0.29 0.02 -20.51
C ALA A 129 -0.05 -1.46 -20.09
N ASN A 130 -1.10 -2.28 -20.11
CA ASN A 130 -1.07 -3.73 -19.80
C ASN A 130 -0.82 -4.09 -18.32
N VAL A 131 -1.14 -3.17 -17.40
CA VAL A 131 -1.15 -3.43 -15.96
C VAL A 131 -2.60 -3.48 -15.45
N THR A 132 -3.02 -4.63 -14.96
CA THR A 132 -4.32 -4.80 -14.29
C THR A 132 -4.08 -4.84 -12.78
N ILE A 133 -4.82 -4.04 -12.03
CA ILE A 133 -4.82 -4.04 -10.57
C ILE A 133 -6.21 -4.41 -10.10
N GLU A 134 -6.31 -5.42 -9.25
CA GLU A 134 -7.56 -5.85 -8.62
C GLU A 134 -7.36 -5.90 -7.11
N THR A 135 -8.15 -5.15 -6.36
CA THR A 135 -8.01 -4.91 -4.92
C THR A 135 -9.34 -5.17 -4.24
N ASP A 136 -9.29 -6.02 -3.23
CA ASP A 136 -10.36 -6.18 -2.27
C ASP A 136 -9.90 -5.67 -0.90
N CYS A 137 -10.80 -4.95 -0.21
CA CYS A 137 -10.57 -4.49 1.15
C CYS A 137 -11.77 -4.80 2.04
N CYS A 138 -11.49 -5.33 3.23
CA CYS A 138 -12.50 -5.85 4.15
C CYS A 138 -12.13 -5.51 5.61
N LYS A 139 -13.11 -5.51 6.53
CA LYS A 139 -12.95 -4.93 7.89
C LYS A 139 -12.83 -5.95 9.03
N THR A 140 -13.08 -7.22 8.77
CA THR A 140 -13.10 -8.25 9.82
C THR A 140 -11.77 -8.97 9.90
N ASN A 141 -11.49 -9.62 11.04
CA ASN A 141 -10.26 -10.39 11.20
C ASN A 141 -10.12 -11.44 10.10
N LEU A 142 -8.93 -11.49 9.50
CA LEU A 142 -8.49 -12.50 8.54
C LEU A 142 -9.40 -12.63 7.30
N CYS A 143 -10.13 -11.56 6.95
CA CYS A 143 -11.08 -11.58 5.85
C CYS A 143 -10.43 -11.61 4.47
N ASN A 144 -9.15 -11.23 4.36
CA ASN A 144 -8.37 -11.31 3.13
C ASN A 144 -7.80 -12.73 2.91
N SER A 145 -8.65 -13.76 2.98
CA SER A 145 -8.22 -15.14 2.77
C SER A 145 -8.13 -15.49 1.30
N VAL A 146 -7.10 -16.27 0.92
CA VAL A 146 -6.95 -16.80 -0.43
C VAL A 146 -8.13 -17.72 -0.77
N THR A 147 -9.01 -17.31 -1.67
CA THR A 147 -9.84 -18.25 -2.43
C THR A 147 -8.90 -18.99 -3.37
N THR A 148 -8.68 -20.29 -3.12
CA THR A 148 -7.82 -21.14 -3.96
C THR A 148 -8.34 -21.14 -5.40
N VAL A 149 -7.77 -20.30 -6.25
CA VAL A 149 -7.79 -20.49 -7.70
C VAL A 149 -6.54 -21.26 -8.06
N THR A 150 -6.72 -22.48 -8.55
CA THR A 150 -5.66 -23.33 -9.11
C THR A 150 -4.93 -22.58 -10.22
N ALA A 151 -3.74 -22.04 -9.94
CA ALA A 151 -2.88 -21.40 -10.93
C ALA A 151 -1.79 -22.38 -11.38
N SER A 152 -1.76 -22.64 -12.69
CA SER A 152 -0.72 -23.39 -13.39
C SER A 152 0.63 -22.68 -13.29
N SER A 153 1.66 -23.46 -12.98
CA SER A 153 3.04 -23.05 -12.75
C SER A 153 3.67 -22.28 -13.93
N GLY A 154 4.22 -21.09 -13.65
CA GLY A 154 5.15 -20.37 -14.53
C GLY A 154 6.16 -19.58 -13.71
N MET A 155 7.43 -19.98 -13.81
CA MET A 155 8.58 -19.48 -13.05
C MET A 155 9.07 -18.09 -13.53
N ILE A 156 9.47 -17.26 -12.55
CA ILE A 156 10.75 -16.52 -12.47
C ILE A 156 10.93 -15.11 -13.13
N HIS A 157 11.43 -14.22 -12.25
CA HIS A 157 12.20 -12.96 -12.39
C HIS A 157 11.61 -11.78 -13.20
N LEU A 158 11.09 -10.77 -12.49
CA LEU A 158 11.50 -9.36 -12.68
C LEU A 158 11.06 -8.44 -11.52
N LEU A 159 11.95 -8.20 -10.55
CA LEU A 159 11.69 -7.55 -9.25
C LEU A 159 11.90 -6.03 -9.17
N LEU A 160 12.22 -5.33 -10.25
CA LEU A 160 12.67 -3.93 -10.12
C LEU A 160 11.62 -2.86 -10.47
N GLY A 161 10.47 -3.20 -11.05
CA GLY A 161 9.49 -2.18 -11.46
C GLY A 161 8.64 -1.61 -10.32
N LEU A 162 8.25 -2.42 -9.34
CA LEU A 162 7.28 -1.99 -8.32
C LEU A 162 7.89 -1.09 -7.24
N LEU A 163 9.20 -1.23 -6.98
CA LEU A 163 9.94 -0.34 -6.09
C LEU A 163 10.17 1.05 -6.72
N VAL A 164 10.08 1.17 -8.05
CA VAL A 164 10.22 2.45 -8.77
C VAL A 164 8.98 3.33 -8.58
N PHE A 165 7.78 2.77 -8.42
CA PHE A 165 6.57 3.58 -8.16
C PHE A 165 6.55 4.20 -6.75
N LEU A 166 7.29 3.63 -5.78
CA LEU A 166 7.51 4.22 -4.46
C LEU A 166 8.86 4.96 -4.34
N SER A 167 9.71 4.87 -5.36
CA SER A 167 11.01 5.52 -5.44
C SER A 167 11.11 6.40 -6.69
N ILE A 168 10.01 7.02 -7.14
CA ILE A 168 10.04 8.03 -8.21
C ILE A 168 10.96 9.16 -7.73
N LYS A 169 12.23 9.00 -8.08
CA LYS A 169 13.25 10.02 -8.09
C LYS A 169 13.13 10.63 -9.48
N THR A 170 12.61 11.85 -9.53
CA THR A 170 13.04 12.81 -10.55
C THR A 170 14.55 12.91 -10.54
#